data_AF-A0A9W9F9P9-F1
#
_entry.id   AF-A0A9W9F9P9-F1
#
_cell.length_a   1.000
_cell.length_b   1.000
_cell.length_c   1.000
_cell.angle_alpha   90.00
_cell.angle_beta   90.00
_cell.angle_gamma   90.00
#
_symmetry.space_group_name_H-M   'P 1'
#
loop_
_entity.id
_entity.type
_entity.pdbx_description
1 polymer ?
#
loop_
_entity_poly.entity_id
_entity_poly.type
_entity_poly.pdbx_seq_one_letter_code
_entity_poly.pdbx_strand_id
1 'polypeptide(L)'
;MAPSITRALVWTLGFASLALSAAINNEVTKSMKEGDEVAPMQTVPSCNLFYQVQNGDTCWDIISRSENTFTIKQLMCWNPDINPWCSNLIPGRSVCVGVLTPGPSC
;
A
#
# COMPACT_ATOMS: atom_id res chain seq x y z
N MET A 1 36.61 -48.30 -35.38
CA MET A 1 37.98 -47.80 -35.62
C MET A 1 38.29 -46.73 -34.59
N ALA A 2 39.07 -47.09 -33.57
CA ALA A 2 39.62 -46.16 -32.58
C ALA A 2 40.91 -45.55 -33.13
N PRO A 3 41.39 -44.46 -32.52
CA PRO A 3 42.72 -44.60 -31.92
C PRO A 3 42.75 -44.29 -30.43
N SER A 4 43.77 -44.85 -29.81
CA SER A 4 43.93 -45.13 -28.40
C SER A 4 44.47 -43.97 -27.55
N ILE A 5 44.03 -44.03 -26.29
CA ILE A 5 44.38 -43.31 -25.06
C ILE A 5 45.89 -43.14 -24.80
N THR A 6 46.33 -41.98 -24.30
CA THR A 6 47.50 -41.90 -23.39
C THR A 6 47.33 -40.80 -22.31
N ARG A 7 46.82 -41.24 -21.14
CA ARG A 7 47.14 -40.87 -19.74
C ARG A 7 47.84 -39.52 -19.45
N ALA A 8 47.16 -38.60 -18.75
CA ALA A 8 47.59 -38.08 -17.43
C ALA A 8 46.51 -37.16 -16.83
N LEU A 9 46.19 -37.43 -15.57
CA LEU A 9 45.18 -36.80 -14.74
C LEU A 9 45.74 -35.50 -14.11
N VAL A 10 45.04 -34.37 -14.23
CA VAL A 10 44.76 -33.47 -13.09
C VAL A 10 43.39 -32.82 -13.33
N TRP A 11 42.37 -33.31 -12.63
CA TRP A 11 41.05 -32.67 -12.53
C TRP A 11 41.06 -31.78 -11.29
N THR A 12 41.17 -30.46 -11.46
CA THR A 12 40.59 -29.51 -10.50
C THR A 12 39.80 -28.47 -11.28
N LEU A 13 38.48 -28.59 -11.15
CA LEU A 13 37.39 -27.71 -11.58
C LEU A 13 37.83 -26.23 -11.48
N GLY A 14 37.79 -25.42 -12.55
CA GLY A 14 36.56 -24.82 -13.10
C GLY A 14 36.07 -23.72 -12.15
N PHE A 15 35.80 -22.47 -12.50
CA PHE A 15 35.39 -21.85 -13.75
C PHE A 15 35.69 -20.33 -13.63
N ALA A 16 36.36 -19.75 -14.62
CA ALA A 16 35.77 -18.85 -15.62
C ALA A 16 35.63 -17.39 -15.16
N SER A 17 36.49 -16.55 -15.75
CA SER A 17 36.42 -15.10 -15.83
C SER A 17 35.06 -14.60 -16.30
N LEU A 18 34.56 -13.50 -15.75
CA LEU A 18 33.51 -12.72 -16.41
C LEU A 18 33.86 -11.23 -16.45
N ALA A 19 33.63 -10.70 -17.64
CA ALA A 19 34.13 -9.47 -18.20
C ALA A 19 33.56 -8.19 -17.54
N LEU A 20 34.36 -7.13 -17.59
CA LEU A 20 33.95 -5.76 -17.37
C LEU A 20 33.21 -5.26 -18.61
N SER A 21 31.89 -5.41 -18.66
CA SER A 21 31.05 -4.69 -19.62
C SER A 21 30.45 -3.44 -18.94
N ALA A 22 30.94 -2.27 -19.34
CA ALA A 22 30.31 -0.98 -19.04
C ALA A 22 29.01 -0.85 -19.85
N ALA A 23 27.87 -1.20 -19.23
CA ALA A 23 26.55 -0.83 -19.73
C ALA A 23 26.13 0.48 -19.05
N ILE A 24 25.69 1.45 -19.85
CA ILE A 24 25.13 2.73 -19.41
C ILE A 24 23.89 2.41 -18.57
N ASN A 25 23.95 2.74 -17.28
CA ASN A 25 22.93 2.30 -16.35
C ASN A 25 21.56 2.91 -16.71
N ASN A 26 20.57 2.04 -16.96
CA ASN A 26 19.15 2.38 -17.11
C ASN A 26 18.55 2.83 -15.76
N GLU A 27 18.97 3.97 -15.22
CA GLU A 27 18.52 4.46 -13.89
C GLU A 27 17.58 5.67 -13.97
N VAL A 28 17.19 6.14 -15.16
CA VAL A 28 16.43 7.40 -15.29
C VAL A 28 14.91 7.26 -15.06
N THR A 29 14.38 6.07 -14.75
CA THR A 29 12.92 5.92 -14.53
C THR A 29 12.51 5.42 -13.15
N LYS A 30 13.42 5.29 -12.18
CA LYS A 30 13.04 4.85 -10.82
C LYS A 30 13.17 5.94 -9.76
N SER A 31 12.53 7.08 -9.98
CA SER A 31 12.35 8.09 -8.92
C SER A 31 11.15 9.00 -9.18
N MET A 32 9.95 8.42 -9.10
CA MET A 32 8.88 9.08 -8.37
C MET A 32 8.83 8.38 -7.01
N LYS A 33 9.63 8.84 -6.06
CA LYS A 33 9.19 8.74 -4.67
C LYS A 33 8.22 9.91 -4.52
N GLU A 34 6.94 9.56 -4.53
CA GLU A 34 5.83 10.41 -4.08
C GLU A 34 6.29 11.12 -2.81
N GLY A 35 6.60 12.41 -2.94
CA GLY A 35 6.91 13.27 -1.81
C GLY A 35 5.60 13.64 -1.13
N ASP A 36 5.60 13.54 0.19
CA ASP A 36 4.47 13.74 1.11
C ASP A 36 3.49 12.54 1.23
N GLU A 37 4.01 11.41 1.68
CA GLU A 37 3.18 10.33 2.22
C GLU A 37 2.57 10.78 3.55
N VAL A 38 1.50 11.57 3.50
CA VAL A 38 0.61 11.72 4.66
C VAL A 38 0.18 10.29 5.04
N ALA A 39 0.39 9.87 6.29
CA ALA A 39 0.15 8.49 6.71
C ALA A 39 -1.30 8.08 6.41
N PRO A 40 -1.57 6.91 5.79
CA PRO A 40 -2.93 6.47 5.47
C PRO A 40 -3.80 6.50 6.71
N MET A 41 -5.00 7.08 6.58
CA MET A 41 -5.99 7.05 7.66
C MET A 41 -6.31 5.58 7.96
N GLN A 42 -6.18 5.15 9.21
CA GLN A 42 -6.47 3.79 9.61
C GLN A 42 -7.97 3.57 9.62
N THR A 43 -8.41 2.50 8.95
CA THR A 43 -9.80 2.05 8.92
C THR A 43 -9.91 0.60 9.37
N VAL A 44 -11.11 0.18 9.78
CA VAL A 44 -11.35 -1.24 10.14
C VAL A 44 -11.18 -2.18 8.91
N PRO A 45 -10.70 -3.42 9.10
CA PRO A 45 -10.50 -4.36 8.00
C PRO A 45 -11.78 -4.77 7.27
N SER A 46 -12.93 -4.67 7.94
CA SER A 46 -14.24 -5.00 7.36
C SER A 46 -14.84 -3.87 6.50
N CYS A 47 -14.12 -2.75 6.34
CA CYS A 47 -14.57 -1.64 5.53
C CYS A 47 -14.75 -2.05 4.07
N ASN A 48 -15.92 -1.78 3.50
CA ASN A 48 -16.24 -2.08 2.11
C ASN A 48 -16.79 -0.88 1.33
N LEU A 49 -17.01 0.25 2.02
CA LEU A 49 -17.45 1.49 1.39
C LEU A 49 -16.63 2.67 1.93
N PHE A 50 -16.11 3.48 1.01
CA PHE A 50 -15.25 4.61 1.33
C PHE A 50 -15.84 5.91 0.82
N TYR A 51 -15.64 6.97 1.59
CA TYR A 51 -15.96 8.34 1.24
C TYR A 51 -14.67 9.17 1.22
N GLN A 52 -14.44 9.93 0.15
CA GLN A 52 -13.31 10.86 0.08
C GLN A 52 -13.70 12.19 0.73
N VAL A 53 -13.01 12.56 1.80
CA VAL A 53 -13.19 13.81 2.54
C VAL A 53 -12.99 14.99 1.60
N GLN A 54 -14.00 15.86 1.52
CA GLN A 54 -13.94 17.11 0.77
C GLN A 54 -13.47 18.26 1.67
N ASN A 55 -13.01 19.35 1.05
CA ASN A 55 -12.58 20.51 1.79
C ASN A 55 -13.73 21.14 2.60
N GLY A 56 -13.54 21.28 3.91
CA GLY A 56 -14.54 21.82 4.82
C GLY A 56 -15.60 20.82 5.30
N ASP A 57 -15.49 19.54 4.95
CA ASP A 57 -16.41 18.52 5.46
C ASP A 57 -16.30 18.37 6.98
N THR A 58 -17.45 18.22 7.64
CA THR A 58 -17.56 17.71 9.00
C THR A 58 -17.99 16.24 8.98
N CYS A 59 -17.88 15.52 10.10
CA CYS A 59 -18.46 14.18 10.20
C CYS A 59 -19.96 14.16 9.88
N TRP A 60 -20.70 15.20 10.24
CA TRP A 60 -22.13 15.30 9.95
C TRP A 60 -22.41 15.45 8.46
N ASP A 61 -21.57 16.19 7.73
CA ASP A 61 -21.67 16.30 6.27
C ASP A 61 -21.41 14.95 5.61
N ILE A 62 -20.41 14.19 6.09
CA ILE A 62 -20.10 12.85 5.58
C ILE A 62 -21.28 11.89 5.80
N ILE A 63 -21.85 11.90 7.01
CA ILE A 63 -23.04 11.09 7.34
C ILE A 63 -24.23 11.48 6.46
N SER A 64 -24.48 12.79 6.31
CA SER A 64 -25.59 13.31 5.51
C SER A 64 -25.44 12.94 4.03
N ARG A 65 -24.24 13.05 3.47
CA ARG A 65 -23.92 12.64 2.09
C ARG A 65 -23.96 11.13 1.90
N SER A 66 -23.84 10.37 2.98
CA SER A 66 -24.03 8.91 3.00
C SER A 66 -25.48 8.52 3.35
N GLU A 67 -26.42 9.42 3.07
CA GLU A 67 -27.87 9.22 3.23
C GLU A 67 -28.30 8.88 4.67
N ASN A 68 -27.49 9.24 5.68
CA ASN A 68 -27.70 8.93 7.09
C ASN A 68 -27.83 7.42 7.38
N THR A 69 -27.15 6.58 6.60
CA THR A 69 -27.17 5.12 6.75
C THR A 69 -26.42 4.59 7.99
N PHE A 70 -25.63 5.45 8.64
CA PHE A 70 -24.89 5.14 9.86
C PHE A 70 -24.83 6.35 10.82
N THR A 71 -24.43 6.09 12.05
CA THR A 71 -24.29 7.06 13.13
C THR A 71 -22.87 7.59 13.24
N ILE A 72 -22.68 8.75 13.90
CA ILE A 72 -21.34 9.26 14.24
C ILE A 72 -20.49 8.26 15.03
N LYS A 73 -21.14 7.47 15.91
CA LYS A 73 -20.46 6.42 16.68
C LYS A 73 -19.89 5.32 15.77
N GLN A 74 -20.65 4.91 14.77
CA GLN A 74 -20.19 3.94 13.76
C GLN A 74 -19.07 4.52 12.90
N LEU A 75 -19.19 5.78 12.47
CA LEU A 75 -18.14 6.47 11.71
C LEU A 75 -16.81 6.47 12.46
N MET A 76 -16.81 6.87 13.74
CA MET A 76 -15.61 6.87 14.57
C MET A 76 -15.08 5.46 14.84
N CYS A 77 -15.97 4.48 15.01
CA CYS A 77 -15.53 3.11 15.20
C CYS A 77 -14.82 2.54 13.96
N TRP A 78 -15.34 2.85 12.76
CA TRP A 78 -14.75 2.37 11.51
C TRP A 78 -13.47 3.12 11.14
N ASN A 79 -13.23 4.27 11.75
CA ASN A 79 -12.09 5.16 11.50
C ASN A 79 -11.48 5.60 12.85
N PRO A 80 -10.70 4.73 13.52
CA PRO A 80 -10.15 5.01 14.85
C PRO A 80 -9.27 6.28 14.93
N ASP A 81 -8.76 6.75 13.79
CA ASP A 81 -7.98 7.98 13.73
C ASP A 81 -8.85 9.24 13.80
N ILE A 82 -10.16 9.17 13.54
CA ILE A 82 -11.05 10.33 13.64
C ILE A 82 -11.27 10.66 15.12
N ASN A 83 -10.92 11.89 15.51
CA ASN A 83 -11.10 12.33 16.89
C ASN A 83 -12.58 12.62 17.21
N PRO A 84 -12.98 12.67 18.50
CA PRO A 84 -14.37 12.92 18.89
C PRO A 84 -14.96 14.26 18.44
N TRP A 85 -14.09 15.21 18.08
CA TRP A 85 -14.50 16.54 17.61
C TRP A 85 -14.56 16.65 16.09
N CYS A 86 -14.25 15.57 15.36
CA CYS A 86 -14.18 15.54 13.90
C CYS A 86 -13.31 16.65 13.30
N SER A 87 -12.33 17.13 14.05
CA SER A 87 -11.53 18.30 13.68
C SER A 87 -10.26 17.95 12.90
N ASN A 88 -9.95 16.66 12.78
CA ASN A 88 -8.76 16.14 12.11
C ASN A 88 -9.07 15.48 10.77
N LEU A 89 -10.19 15.83 10.14
CA LEU A 89 -10.52 15.40 8.78
C LEU A 89 -9.56 16.09 7.79
N ILE A 90 -8.91 15.30 6.95
CA ILE A 90 -7.94 15.78 5.96
C ILE A 90 -8.58 15.65 4.56
N PRO A 91 -8.78 16.75 3.83
CA PRO A 91 -9.31 16.71 2.47
C PRO A 91 -8.48 15.80 1.56
N GLY A 92 -9.15 15.05 0.69
CA GLY A 92 -8.52 14.07 -0.21
C GLY A 92 -8.26 12.70 0.43
N ARG A 93 -8.40 12.56 1.76
CA ARG A 93 -8.32 11.24 2.43
C ARG A 93 -9.63 10.48 2.32
N SER A 94 -9.52 9.16 2.24
CA SER A 94 -10.67 8.27 2.30
C SER A 94 -10.94 7.85 3.73
N VAL A 95 -12.22 7.89 4.12
CA VAL A 95 -12.73 7.36 5.38
C VAL A 95 -13.72 6.24 5.09
N CYS A 96 -13.78 5.28 5.99
CA CYS A 96 -14.75 4.21 5.95
C CYS A 96 -16.15 4.70 6.32
N VAL A 97 -17.13 4.42 5.46
CA VAL A 97 -18.54 4.78 5.66
C VAL A 97 -19.47 3.58 5.57
N GLY A 98 -18.92 2.38 5.46
CA GLY A 98 -19.68 1.14 5.45
C GLY A 98 -18.81 -0.09 5.63
N VAL A 99 -19.38 -1.11 6.25
CA VAL A 99 -18.76 -2.41 6.52
C VAL A 99 -19.68 -3.54 6.06
N LEU A 100 -19.11 -4.70 5.70
CA LEU A 100 -19.89 -5.93 5.52
C LEU A 100 -20.40 -6.44 6.87
N THR A 101 -21.62 -6.98 6.91
CA THR A 101 -22.23 -7.49 8.13
C THR A 101 -21.67 -8.87 8.53
N PRO A 102 -21.54 -9.17 9.83
CA PRO A 102 -21.70 -8.25 10.96
C PRO A 102 -20.46 -7.36 11.12
N GLY A 103 -20.67 -6.04 11.13
CA GLY A 103 -19.62 -5.06 11.39
C GLY A 103 -19.08 -5.15 12.81
N PRO A 104 -17.91 -4.55 13.11
CA PRO A 104 -17.38 -4.51 14.46
C PRO A 104 -18.39 -3.88 15.42
N SER A 105 -18.58 -4.51 16.58
CA SER A 105 -19.41 -3.99 17.66
C SER A 105 -18.56 -3.10 18.56
N CYS A 106 -18.95 -1.84 18.60
CA CYS A 106 -18.36 -0.72 19.31
C CYS A 106 -19.53 0.11 19.84
#